data_AF-A0A932VTM8-F1
#
_entry.id   AF-A0A932VTM8-F1
#
_cell.length_a   1.000
_cell.length_b   1.000
_cell.length_c   1.000
_cell.angle_alpha   90.00
_cell.angle_beta   90.00
_cell.angle_gamma   90.00
#
_symmetry.space_group_name_H-M   'P 1'
#
loop_
_entity.id
_entity.type
_entity.pdbx_description
1 polymer ?
#
loop_
_entity_poly.entity_id
_entity_poly.type
_entity_poly.pdbx_seq_one_letter_code
_entity_poly.pdbx_strand_id
1 'polypeptide(L)'
;MDKSCITCGMPLEGEHEKFVGLETAEGLVCVHDLSDGKLKTPAEIFEGGVQWYLGAVAGGDRALAERLTRRNMNTLPYWMAHHDVCIEGEQSSEEEYNSVMAKL
;
A
#
# COMPACT_ATOMS: atom_id res chain seq x y z
N MET A 1 -16.68 -9.15 -2.09
CA MET A 1 -16.00 -8.08 -1.34
C MET A 1 -14.61 -8.61 -1.14
N ASP A 2 -13.69 -8.13 -1.96
CA ASP A 2 -12.33 -8.63 -1.99
C ASP A 2 -11.68 -8.21 -0.68
N LYS A 3 -11.19 -9.18 0.10
CA LYS A 3 -10.54 -8.88 1.38
C LYS A 3 -9.17 -8.30 1.04
N SER A 4 -8.94 -7.03 1.36
CA SER A 4 -7.63 -6.41 1.22
C SER A 4 -7.25 -5.63 2.46
N CYS A 5 -5.96 -5.41 2.63
CA CYS A 5 -5.43 -4.56 3.68
C CYS A 5 -5.86 -3.12 3.42
N ILE A 6 -6.52 -2.49 4.39
CA ILE A 6 -7.05 -1.13 4.26
C ILE A 6 -5.95 -0.07 4.07
N THR A 7 -4.71 -0.36 4.47
CA THR A 7 -3.58 0.58 4.46
C THR A 7 -2.62 0.41 3.27
N CYS A 8 -2.42 -0.80 2.73
CA CYS A 8 -1.54 -0.99 1.58
C CYS A 8 -2.22 -1.62 0.36
N GLY A 9 -3.48 -2.03 0.47
CA GLY A 9 -4.22 -2.67 -0.62
C GLY A 9 -3.82 -4.12 -0.88
N MET A 10 -2.89 -4.70 -0.10
CA MET A 10 -2.49 -6.10 -0.22
C MET A 10 -3.71 -7.03 -0.15
N PRO A 11 -3.91 -7.96 -1.11
CA PRO A 11 -4.97 -8.96 -1.02
C PRO A 11 -4.79 -9.85 0.22
N LEU A 12 -5.87 -10.14 0.93
CA LEU A 12 -5.95 -10.92 2.17
C LEU A 12 -6.92 -12.09 2.02
N GLU A 13 -6.89 -12.72 0.85
CA GLU A 13 -7.70 -13.88 0.49
C GLU A 13 -6.82 -14.99 -0.10
N GLY A 14 -7.37 -16.22 -0.17
CA GLY A 14 -6.63 -17.39 -0.65
C GLY A 14 -5.35 -17.63 0.15
N GLU A 15 -4.22 -17.73 -0.53
CA GLU A 15 -2.91 -17.97 0.11
C GLU A 15 -2.45 -16.80 1.00
N HIS A 16 -3.06 -15.63 0.86
CA HIS A 16 -2.72 -14.43 1.62
C HIS A 16 -3.59 -14.20 2.87
N GLU A 17 -4.60 -15.03 3.12
CA GLU A 17 -5.45 -14.92 4.32
C GLU A 17 -4.62 -15.05 5.63
N LYS A 18 -3.53 -15.82 5.59
CA LYS A 18 -2.56 -15.95 6.70
C LYS A 18 -1.82 -14.65 7.05
N PHE A 19 -1.87 -13.64 6.18
CA PHE A 19 -1.22 -12.35 6.41
C PHE A 19 -2.13 -11.33 7.07
N VAL A 20 -3.36 -11.69 7.46
CA VAL A 20 -4.19 -10.85 8.32
C VAL A 20 -3.49 -10.70 9.67
N GLY A 21 -3.13 -9.47 10.04
CA GLY A 21 -2.42 -9.17 11.28
C GLY A 21 -3.32 -8.55 12.35
N LEU A 22 -4.25 -7.69 11.94
CA LEU A 22 -5.17 -7.00 12.84
C LEU A 22 -6.49 -6.74 12.13
N GLU A 23 -7.60 -7.00 12.82
CA GLU A 23 -8.94 -6.58 12.39
C GLU A 23 -9.34 -5.36 13.22
N THR A 24 -9.67 -4.27 12.54
CA THR A 24 -10.10 -3.01 13.15
C THR A 24 -11.56 -2.73 12.79
N ALA A 25 -12.17 -1.72 13.42
CA ALA A 25 -13.51 -1.27 13.04
C ALA A 25 -13.58 -0.71 11.60
N GLU A 26 -12.44 -0.30 11.03
CA GLU A 26 -12.34 0.26 9.67
C GLU A 26 -12.02 -0.82 8.62
N GLY A 27 -11.52 -1.97 9.05
CA GLY A 27 -11.25 -3.13 8.21
C GLY A 27 -9.96 -3.87 8.58
N LEU A 28 -9.51 -4.73 7.65
CA LEU A 28 -8.39 -5.64 7.84
C LEU A 28 -7.04 -4.94 7.60
N VAL A 29 -6.06 -5.24 8.44
CA VAL A 29 -4.68 -4.77 8.31
C VAL A 29 -3.77 -5.98 8.20
N CYS A 30 -2.86 -5.98 7.23
CA CYS A 30 -1.91 -7.06 7.04
C CYS A 30 -0.78 -7.00 8.08
N VAL A 31 -0.13 -8.13 8.33
CA VAL A 31 1.02 -8.22 9.25
C VAL A 31 2.18 -7.29 8.86
N HIS A 32 2.29 -6.91 7.58
CA HIS A 32 3.36 -6.04 7.10
C HIS A 32 3.16 -4.57 7.47
N ASP A 33 1.94 -4.14 7.73
CA ASP A 33 1.61 -2.78 8.16
C ASP A 33 1.53 -2.65 9.70
N LEU A 34 1.96 -3.69 10.42
CA LEU A 34 2.02 -3.71 11.87
C LEU A 34 3.46 -3.70 12.39
N SER A 35 3.65 -3.03 13.54
CA SER A 35 4.84 -3.07 14.37
C SER A 35 4.41 -3.34 15.81
N ASP A 36 4.90 -4.43 16.40
CA ASP A 36 4.52 -4.89 17.75
C ASP A 36 3.00 -4.99 17.97
N GLY A 37 2.27 -5.47 16.95
CA GLY A 37 0.82 -5.64 16.98
C GLY A 37 0.01 -4.34 16.88
N LYS A 38 0.67 -3.21 16.60
CA LYS A 38 0.03 -1.91 16.35
C LYS A 38 0.26 -1.47 14.92
N LEU A 39 -0.65 -0.65 14.40
CA LEU A 39 -0.46 -0.05 13.08
C LEU A 39 0.83 0.78 13.05
N LYS A 40 1.63 0.57 12.01
CA LYS A 40 2.80 1.39 11.70
C LYS A 40 2.41 2.84 11.45
N THR A 41 3.37 3.75 11.58
CA THR A 41 3.17 5.14 11.20
C THR A 41 2.92 5.26 9.68
N PRO A 42 2.23 6.31 9.22
CA PRO A 42 2.04 6.55 7.79
C PRO A 42 3.35 6.55 6.99
N ALA A 43 4.42 7.11 7.55
CA ALA A 43 5.75 7.11 6.92
C ALA A 43 6.35 5.69 6.77
N GLU A 44 6.18 4.83 7.77
CA GLU A 44 6.65 3.44 7.71
C GLU A 44 5.86 2.60 6.72
N ILE A 45 4.53 2.79 6.65
CA ILE A 45 3.68 2.11 5.66
C ILE A 45 4.04 2.57 4.25
N PHE A 46 4.22 3.89 4.08
CA PHE A 46 4.69 4.47 2.82
C PHE A 46 6.03 3.87 2.38
N GLU A 47 7.05 3.86 3.26
CA GLU A 47 8.35 3.27 2.93
C GLU A 47 8.24 1.77 2.62
N GLY A 48 7.38 1.03 3.32
CA GLY A 48 7.09 -0.37 3.02
C GLY A 48 6.56 -0.56 1.59
N GLY A 49 5.59 0.26 1.19
CA GLY A 49 5.07 0.30 -0.18
C GLY A 49 6.15 0.65 -1.20
N VAL A 50 6.98 1.65 -0.93
CA VAL A 50 8.10 2.05 -1.78
C VAL A 50 9.05 0.88 -1.99
N GLN A 51 9.48 0.21 -0.93
CA GLN A 51 10.39 -0.93 -1.03
C GLN A 51 9.78 -2.09 -1.83
N TRP A 52 8.47 -2.33 -1.69
CA TRP A 52 7.78 -3.35 -2.46
C TRP A 52 7.76 -3.02 -3.96
N TYR A 53 7.29 -1.82 -4.34
CA TYR A 53 7.27 -1.41 -5.75
C TYR A 53 8.67 -1.34 -6.35
N LEU A 54 9.67 -0.93 -5.56
CA LEU A 54 11.07 -0.86 -5.96
C LEU A 54 11.60 -2.23 -6.42
N GLY A 55 11.32 -3.28 -5.64
CA GLY A 55 11.74 -4.65 -5.92
C GLY A 55 10.86 -5.39 -6.92
N ALA A 56 9.55 -5.08 -6.96
CA ALA A 56 8.59 -5.82 -7.78
C ALA A 56 8.56 -5.36 -9.23
N VAL A 57 8.51 -4.04 -9.47
CA VAL A 57 8.10 -3.50 -10.78
C VAL A 57 8.83 -2.23 -11.23
N ALA A 58 9.40 -1.46 -10.31
CA ALA A 58 10.06 -0.19 -10.64
C ALA A 58 11.51 -0.38 -11.11
N GLY A 59 12.04 -1.61 -11.11
CA GLY A 59 13.38 -1.89 -11.63
C GLY A 59 14.50 -1.13 -10.91
N GLY A 60 14.33 -0.85 -9.62
CA GLY A 60 15.27 -0.04 -8.84
C GLY A 60 15.09 1.48 -8.96
N ASP A 61 14.11 1.96 -9.73
CA ASP A 61 13.76 3.38 -9.77
C ASP A 61 12.91 3.77 -8.54
N ARG A 62 13.57 4.40 -7.56
CA ARG A 62 12.90 4.87 -6.34
C ARG A 62 11.87 5.97 -6.62
N ALA A 63 12.11 6.86 -7.57
CA ALA A 63 11.16 7.94 -7.86
C ALA A 63 9.85 7.37 -8.43
N LEU A 64 9.96 6.39 -9.33
CA LEU A 64 8.79 5.65 -9.81
C LEU A 64 8.10 4.89 -8.67
N ALA A 65 8.84 4.18 -7.82
CA ALA A 65 8.27 3.44 -6.70
C ALA A 65 7.48 4.35 -5.72
N GLU A 66 8.00 5.55 -5.43
CA GLU A 66 7.29 6.54 -4.61
C GLU A 66 6.00 7.03 -5.29
N ARG A 67 6.04 7.37 -6.59
CA ARG A 67 4.86 7.78 -7.35
C ARG A 67 3.76 6.72 -7.37
N LEU A 68 4.15 5.45 -7.56
CA LEU A 68 3.23 4.30 -7.52
C LEU A 68 2.64 4.11 -6.11
N THR A 69 3.47 4.22 -5.08
CA THR A 69 3.04 4.09 -3.69
C THR A 69 2.01 5.15 -3.33
N ARG A 70 2.27 6.43 -3.65
CA ARG A 70 1.31 7.52 -3.41
C ARG A 70 0.00 7.27 -4.15
N ARG A 71 0.07 6.87 -5.43
CA ARG A 71 -1.13 6.56 -6.22
C ARG A 71 -1.95 5.44 -5.57
N ASN A 72 -1.31 4.32 -5.22
CA ASN A 72 -1.97 3.19 -4.57
C ASN A 72 -2.64 3.62 -3.26
N MET A 73 -1.89 4.23 -2.35
CA MET A 73 -2.41 4.66 -1.05
C MET A 73 -3.58 5.65 -1.21
N ASN A 74 -3.49 6.62 -2.12
CA ASN A 74 -4.58 7.56 -2.38
C ASN A 74 -5.84 6.94 -3.02
N THR A 75 -5.79 5.69 -3.50
CA THR A 75 -7.01 4.96 -3.93
C THR A 75 -7.72 4.22 -2.80
N LEU A 76 -7.09 4.09 -1.62
CA LEU A 76 -7.66 3.37 -0.49
C LEU A 76 -8.51 4.29 0.39
N PRO A 77 -9.74 3.88 0.77
CA PRO A 77 -10.63 4.70 1.61
C PRO A 77 -10.02 5.13 2.94
N TYR A 78 -9.15 4.30 3.53
CA TYR A 78 -8.45 4.62 4.77
C TYR A 78 -7.66 5.93 4.64
N TRP A 79 -6.83 6.07 3.60
CA TRP A 79 -6.01 7.27 3.41
C TRP A 79 -6.80 8.49 2.96
N MET A 80 -7.96 8.29 2.33
CA MET A 80 -8.89 9.39 2.06
C MET A 80 -9.49 9.99 3.35
N ALA A 81 -9.67 9.17 4.38
CA ALA A 81 -10.15 9.60 5.70
C ALA A 81 -9.01 10.05 6.64
N HIS A 82 -7.81 9.49 6.47
CA HIS A 82 -6.62 9.70 7.31
C HIS A 82 -5.46 10.29 6.49
N HIS A 83 -5.67 11.48 5.92
CA HIS A 83 -4.68 12.11 5.05
C HIS A 83 -3.37 12.44 5.82
N ASP A 84 -2.22 12.15 5.22
CA ASP A 84 -0.89 12.37 5.79
C ASP A 84 0.06 13.00 4.76
N VAL A 85 1.08 13.73 5.21
CA VAL A 85 2.05 14.40 4.34
C VAL A 85 2.85 13.43 3.46
N CYS A 86 3.03 12.16 3.88
CA CYS A 86 3.81 11.19 3.10
C CYS A 86 3.12 10.78 1.77
N ILE A 87 1.79 10.88 1.72
CA ILE A 87 0.99 10.57 0.53
C ILE A 87 0.69 11.79 -0.33
N GLU A 88 1.14 12.97 0.11
CA GLU A 88 1.16 14.20 -0.70
C GLU A 88 2.33 14.17 -1.69
N GLY A 89 2.14 14.82 -2.84
CA GLY A 89 3.18 14.99 -3.87
C GLY A 89 2.85 14.32 -5.20
N GLU A 90 3.89 14.16 -6.02
CA GLU A 90 3.75 13.60 -7.37
C GLU A 90 3.32 12.14 -7.31
N GLN A 91 2.29 11.81 -8.10
CA GLN A 91 1.74 10.47 -8.22
C GLN A 91 1.91 9.99 -9.66
N SER A 92 1.95 8.67 -9.83
CA SER A 92 1.89 8.10 -11.18
C SER A 92 0.55 8.42 -11.82
N SER A 93 0.55 8.64 -13.13
CA SER A 93 -0.71 8.73 -13.87
C SER A 93 -1.47 7.40 -13.78
N GLU A 94 -2.77 7.41 -14.06
CA GLU A 94 -3.55 6.18 -14.09
C GLU A 94 -3.03 5.17 -15.13
N GLU A 95 -2.62 5.68 -16.30
CA GLU A 95 -2.04 4.86 -17.36
C GLU A 95 -0.67 4.27 -16.96
N GLU A 96 0.20 5.07 -16.34
CA GLU A 96 1.49 4.60 -15.80
C GLU A 96 1.27 3.53 -14.73
N TYR A 97 0.35 3.79 -13.79
CA TYR A 97 0.01 2.85 -12.73
C TYR A 97 -0.50 1.53 -13.28
N ASN A 98 -1.51 1.56 -14.15
CA ASN A 98 -2.12 0.34 -14.72
C ASN A 98 -1.11 -0.45 -15.56
N SER A 99 -0.27 0.23 -16.34
CA SER A 99 0.79 -0.40 -17.16
C SER A 99 1.83 -1.12 -16.30
N VAL A 100 2.18 -0.54 -15.15
CA VAL A 100 3.11 -1.16 -14.20
C VAL A 100 2.44 -2.30 -13.44
N MET A 101 1.18 -2.13 -13.02
CA MET A 101 0.45 -3.15 -12.25
C MET A 101 0.16 -4.40 -13.06
N ALA A 102 0.00 -4.29 -14.39
CA ALA A 102 -0.18 -5.43 -15.28
C ALA A 102 1.02 -6.40 -15.33
N LYS A 103 2.15 -6.06 -14.68
CA LYS A 103 3.35 -6.91 -14.58
C LYS A 103 3.38 -7.78 -13.31
N LEU A 104 2.42 -7.58 -12.41
CA LEU A 104 2.27 -8.30 -11.13
C LEU A 104 1.25 -9.43 -11.27
#